data_AF-A0A1F6WV32-F1
#
_entry.id   AF-A0A1F6WV32-F1
#
_cell.length_a   1.000
_cell.length_b   1.000
_cell.length_c   1.000
_cell.angle_alpha   90.00
_cell.angle_beta   90.00
_cell.angle_gamma   90.00
#
_symmetry.space_group_name_H-M   'P 1'
#
loop_
_entity.id
_entity.type
_entity.pdbx_description
1 polymer ?
#
loop_
_entity_poly.entity_id
_entity_poly.type
_entity_poly.pdbx_seq_one_letter_code
_entity_poly.pdbx_strand_id
1 'polypeptide(L)'
;MPNIKNTIIFIALGAALVLIYVFFVKRTPDTATLISSTPSSLVSNAATPDKNSLITKDFLTLLLSVRNIKLNDAIFSDNAFNSLRDSSIMLTPDGNEGRINPFAPLGTDYVVPPANTESPSTTGTSTLP
;
A
#
# COMPACT_ATOMS: atom_id res chain seq x y z
N MET A 1 -21.16 -7.62 66.69
CA MET A 1 -19.77 -7.26 66.33
C MET A 1 -19.20 -8.39 65.51
N PRO A 2 -18.88 -8.18 64.22
CA PRO A 2 -18.30 -9.23 63.41
C PRO A 2 -16.91 -9.58 63.94
N ASN A 3 -16.67 -10.86 64.26
CA ASN A 3 -15.35 -11.32 64.62
C ASN A 3 -14.43 -11.21 63.39
N ILE A 4 -13.24 -10.63 63.57
CA ILE A 4 -12.29 -10.33 62.49
C ILE A 4 -12.03 -11.54 61.56
N LYS A 5 -12.09 -12.76 62.11
CA LYS A 5 -11.92 -14.03 61.39
C LYS A 5 -13.03 -14.28 60.36
N ASN A 6 -14.28 -14.01 60.72
CA ASN A 6 -15.43 -14.14 59.82
C ASN A 6 -15.36 -13.09 58.71
N THR A 7 -14.95 -11.86 59.06
CA THR A 7 -14.77 -10.78 58.07
C THR A 7 -13.70 -11.14 57.02
N ILE A 8 -12.58 -11.74 57.42
CA ILE A 8 -11.53 -12.19 56.48
C ILE A 8 -12.06 -13.26 55.52
N ILE A 9 -12.86 -14.21 56.00
CA ILE A 9 -13.44 -15.28 55.17
C ILE A 9 -14.39 -14.70 54.12
N PHE A 10 -15.23 -13.73 54.50
CA PHE A 10 -16.12 -13.06 53.54
C PHE A 10 -15.36 -12.27 52.48
N ILE A 11 -14.26 -11.60 52.86
CA ILE A 11 -13.41 -10.87 51.91
C ILE A 11 -12.73 -11.84 50.94
N ALA A 12 -12.18 -12.95 51.45
CA ALA A 12 -11.54 -13.96 50.62
C ALA A 12 -12.52 -14.58 49.62
N LEU A 13 -13.75 -14.87 50.05
CA LEU A 13 -14.80 -15.41 49.19
C LEU A 13 -15.23 -14.40 48.12
N GLY A 14 -15.36 -13.12 48.49
CA GLY A 14 -15.65 -12.04 47.54
C GLY A 14 -14.55 -11.87 46.49
N ALA A 15 -13.28 -11.87 46.92
CA ALA A 15 -12.13 -11.78 46.01
C ALA A 15 -12.07 -12.97 45.04
N ALA A 16 -12.34 -14.19 45.53
CA ALA A 16 -12.39 -15.38 44.68
C ALA A 16 -13.50 -15.29 43.63
N LEU A 17 -14.69 -14.81 43.99
CA LEU A 17 -15.80 -14.61 43.04
C LEU A 17 -15.47 -13.54 41.98
N VAL A 18 -14.82 -12.44 42.38
CA VAL A 18 -14.37 -11.40 41.44
C VAL A 18 -13.34 -11.96 40.45
N LEU A 19 -12.38 -12.76 40.93
CA LEU A 19 -11.40 -13.41 40.06
C LEU A 19 -12.08 -14.37 39.07
N ILE A 20 -13.01 -15.21 39.53
CA ILE A 20 -13.77 -16.12 38.65
C ILE A 20 -14.54 -15.30 37.60
N TYR A 21 -15.20 -14.20 37.99
CA TYR A 21 -15.92 -13.34 37.05
C TYR A 21 -15.00 -12.72 35.99
N VAL A 22 -13.84 -12.19 36.39
CA VAL A 22 -12.89 -11.56 35.46
C VAL A 22 -12.27 -12.59 34.51
N PHE A 23 -11.93 -13.79 35.00
CA PHE A 23 -11.29 -14.81 34.17
C PHE A 23 -12.27 -15.62 33.30
N PHE A 24 -13.49 -15.90 33.77
CA PHE A 24 -14.45 -16.76 33.03
C PHE A 24 -15.54 -15.99 32.30
N VAL A 25 -16.03 -14.86 32.84
CA VAL A 25 -17.18 -14.12 32.29
C VAL A 25 -16.72 -12.95 31.42
N LYS A 26 -15.67 -12.24 31.83
CA LYS A 26 -14.98 -11.27 30.96
C LYS A 26 -14.00 -11.98 30.03
N ARG A 27 -14.51 -12.82 29.13
CA ARG A 27 -13.74 -13.16 27.92
C ARG A 27 -13.54 -11.86 27.15
N THR A 28 -12.30 -11.40 27.06
CA THR A 28 -11.93 -10.29 26.16
C THR A 28 -12.45 -10.64 24.79
N PRO A 29 -13.24 -9.77 24.12
CA PRO A 29 -13.73 -10.06 22.79
C PRO A 29 -12.52 -10.27 21.89
N ASP A 30 -12.39 -11.49 21.36
CA ASP A 30 -11.38 -11.81 20.38
C ASP A 30 -11.46 -10.78 19.24
N THR A 31 -10.29 -10.27 18.89
CA THR A 31 -10.10 -9.11 18.02
C THR A 31 -10.96 -9.16 16.75
N ALA A 32 -11.73 -8.09 16.53
CA ALA A 32 -12.30 -7.63 15.26
C ALA A 32 -12.34 -8.68 14.13
N THR A 33 -13.37 -9.52 14.13
CA THR A 33 -13.77 -10.32 12.97
C THR A 33 -14.16 -9.35 11.84
N LEU A 34 -13.41 -9.36 10.75
CA LEU A 34 -13.75 -8.59 9.55
C LEU A 34 -15.00 -9.20 8.90
N ILE A 35 -16.15 -8.54 9.05
CA ILE A 35 -17.40 -8.94 8.41
C ILE A 35 -17.48 -8.23 7.06
N SER A 36 -17.46 -9.00 5.96
CA SER A 36 -17.70 -8.48 4.62
C SER A 36 -19.20 -8.33 4.40
N SER A 37 -19.71 -7.10 4.44
CA SER A 37 -21.08 -6.79 4.02
C SER A 37 -21.14 -6.65 2.51
N THR A 38 -21.80 -7.59 1.83
CA THR A 38 -22.20 -7.42 0.42
C THR A 38 -23.21 -6.27 0.33
N PRO A 39 -22.99 -5.24 -0.51
CA PRO A 39 -24.02 -4.25 -0.76
C PRO A 39 -25.18 -4.93 -1.48
N SER A 40 -26.29 -5.12 -0.76
CA SER A 40 -27.56 -5.49 -1.36
C SER A 40 -28.11 -4.27 -2.09
N SER A 41 -27.79 -4.14 -3.38
CA SER A 41 -28.62 -3.40 -4.32
C SER A 41 -28.32 -3.81 -5.76
N LEU A 42 -29.28 -4.53 -6.36
CA LEU A 42 -29.59 -4.59 -7.79
C LEU A 42 -28.47 -5.26 -8.64
N VAL A 43 -28.65 -6.41 -9.29
CA VAL A 43 -29.56 -6.66 -10.40
C VAL A 43 -29.80 -8.17 -10.52
N SER A 44 -31.06 -8.54 -10.78
CA SER A 44 -31.47 -9.90 -11.12
C SER A 44 -30.70 -10.47 -12.32
N ASN A 45 -30.50 -11.79 -12.27
CA ASN A 45 -30.32 -12.68 -13.42
C ASN A 45 -28.91 -12.82 -14.03
N ALA A 46 -28.02 -13.47 -13.30
CA ALA A 46 -27.13 -14.48 -13.89
C ALA A 46 -26.66 -15.44 -12.80
N ALA A 47 -26.95 -16.73 -12.96
CA ALA A 47 -26.28 -17.79 -12.21
C ALA A 47 -24.79 -17.82 -12.61
N THR A 48 -23.98 -16.97 -11.98
CA THR A 48 -22.52 -17.06 -12.05
C THR A 48 -22.07 -17.89 -10.85
N PRO A 49 -21.40 -19.04 -11.06
CA PRO A 49 -21.03 -19.95 -9.98
C PRO A 49 -19.97 -19.29 -9.12
N ASP A 50 -20.17 -19.26 -7.79
CA ASP A 50 -19.23 -19.29 -6.63
C ASP A 50 -17.86 -18.58 -6.68
N LYS A 51 -17.49 -17.91 -7.76
CA LYS A 51 -16.18 -17.26 -7.96
C LYS A 51 -16.06 -16.01 -7.11
N ASN A 52 -17.15 -15.29 -6.88
CA ASN A 52 -17.16 -14.11 -6.01
C ASN A 52 -16.88 -14.48 -4.54
N SER A 53 -17.33 -15.64 -4.08
CA SER A 53 -17.06 -16.13 -2.72
C SER A 53 -15.58 -16.47 -2.52
N LEU A 54 -14.98 -17.13 -3.51
CA LEU A 54 -13.56 -17.49 -3.50
C LEU A 54 -12.65 -16.25 -3.52
N ILE A 55 -12.93 -15.28 -4.39
CA ILE A 55 -12.20 -14.01 -4.47
C ILE A 55 -12.31 -13.22 -3.16
N THR A 56 -13.49 -13.17 -2.55
CA THR A 56 -13.70 -12.48 -1.27
C THR A 56 -12.92 -13.14 -0.13
N LYS A 57 -12.90 -14.47 -0.08
CA LYS A 57 -12.13 -15.22 0.91
C LYS A 57 -10.63 -14.97 0.77
N ASP A 58 -10.11 -14.99 -0.46
CA ASP A 58 -8.68 -14.81 -0.72
C ASP A 58 -8.23 -13.38 -0.43
N PHE A 59 -9.07 -12.39 -0.76
CA PHE A 59 -8.84 -10.99 -0.39
C PHE A 59 -8.85 -10.78 1.14
N LEU A 60 -9.81 -11.36 1.85
CA LEU A 60 -9.84 -11.30 3.32
C LEU A 60 -8.62 -12.00 3.94
N THR A 61 -8.19 -13.12 3.37
CA THR A 61 -6.98 -13.84 3.80
C THR A 61 -5.73 -12.98 3.61
N LEU A 62 -5.63 -12.27 2.49
CA LEU A 62 -4.55 -11.32 2.20
C LEU A 62 -4.59 -10.10 3.14
N LEU A 63 -5.77 -9.53 3.40
CA LEU A 63 -5.91 -8.41 4.33
C LEU A 63 -5.49 -8.83 5.76
N LEU A 64 -5.84 -10.04 6.17
CA LEU A 64 -5.46 -10.58 7.46
C LEU A 64 -3.96 -10.85 7.55
N SER A 65 -3.33 -11.32 6.47
CA SER A 65 -1.87 -11.53 6.44
C SER A 65 -1.12 -10.20 6.51
N VAL A 66 -1.59 -9.15 5.82
CA VAL A 66 -1.01 -7.80 5.87
C VAL A 66 -1.19 -7.15 7.25
N ARG A 67 -2.36 -7.30 7.89
CA ARG A 67 -2.61 -6.77 9.25
C ARG A 67 -1.59 -7.28 10.27
N ASN A 68 -1.10 -8.52 10.09
CA ASN A 68 -0.21 -9.16 11.04
C ASN A 68 1.28 -8.87 10.76
N ILE A 69 1.61 -8.11 9.71
CA ILE A 69 2.97 -7.68 9.44
C ILE A 69 3.32 -6.57 10.44
N LYS A 70 4.17 -6.92 11.42
CA LYS A 70 4.82 -5.95 12.29
C LYS A 70 6.14 -5.55 11.65
N LEU A 71 6.27 -4.29 11.30
CA LEU A 71 7.56 -3.74 10.87
C LEU A 71 8.45 -3.57 12.09
N ASN A 72 9.72 -3.91 11.95
CA ASN A 72 10.70 -3.69 13.01
C ASN A 72 11.21 -2.25 12.91
N ASP A 73 10.76 -1.39 13.82
CA ASP A 73 11.14 0.03 13.82
C ASP A 73 12.61 0.27 14.20
N ALA A 74 13.33 -0.76 14.66
CA ALA A 74 14.75 -0.65 14.96
C ALA A 74 15.60 -0.28 13.72
N ILE A 75 15.12 -0.57 12.50
CA ILE A 75 15.84 -0.20 11.28
C ILE A 75 15.99 1.33 11.16
N PHE A 76 15.04 2.12 11.67
CA PHE A 76 15.09 3.58 11.61
C PHE A 76 16.05 4.18 12.63
N SER A 77 16.44 3.40 13.64
CA SER A 77 17.44 3.79 14.64
C SER A 77 18.86 3.38 14.25
N ASP A 78 19.02 2.59 13.18
CA ASP A 78 20.33 2.15 12.69
C ASP A 78 21.12 3.35 12.12
N ASN A 79 22.40 3.43 12.43
CA ASN A 79 23.31 4.41 11.85
C ASN A 79 23.38 4.27 10.32
N ALA A 80 23.26 3.05 9.77
CA ALA A 80 23.21 2.82 8.34
C ALA A 80 22.02 3.55 7.68
N PHE A 81 20.83 3.45 8.28
CA PHE A 81 19.63 4.15 7.80
C PHE A 81 19.75 5.67 7.95
N ASN A 82 20.27 6.15 9.09
CA ASN A 82 20.49 7.59 9.33
C ASN A 82 21.57 8.20 8.42
N SER A 83 22.47 7.38 7.88
CA SER A 83 23.51 7.82 6.94
C SER A 83 23.03 7.93 5.49
N LEU A 84 21.82 7.45 5.16
CA LEU A 84 21.26 7.54 3.81
C LEU A 84 21.06 9.00 3.44
N ARG A 85 21.70 9.41 2.34
CA ARG A 85 21.51 10.72 1.74
C ARG A 85 20.67 10.58 0.49
N ASP A 86 19.61 11.39 0.42
CA ASP A 86 18.86 11.57 -0.81
C ASP A 86 19.79 12.13 -1.90
N SER A 87 19.85 11.45 -3.04
CA SER A 87 20.67 11.80 -4.20
C SER A 87 19.81 12.24 -5.38
N SER A 88 18.69 12.88 -5.08
CA SER A 88 17.84 13.50 -6.10
C SER A 88 18.63 14.56 -6.88
N ILE A 89 18.78 14.35 -8.19
CA ILE A 89 19.33 15.34 -9.12
C ILE A 89 18.18 16.02 -9.86
N MET A 90 18.27 17.34 -10.03
CA MET A 90 17.39 18.03 -10.95
C MET A 90 17.83 17.75 -12.37
N LEU A 91 17.02 16.96 -13.08
CA LEU A 91 17.14 16.84 -14.53
C LEU A 91 16.52 18.09 -15.15
N THR A 92 17.35 18.95 -15.74
CA THR A 92 16.85 20.00 -16.62
C THR A 92 16.71 19.37 -18.00
N PRO A 93 15.51 19.28 -18.59
CA PRO A 93 15.37 18.78 -19.95
C PRO A 93 16.15 19.69 -20.90
N ASP A 94 17.03 19.11 -21.72
CA ASP A 94 17.87 19.87 -22.66
C ASP A 94 17.04 20.54 -23.78
N GLY A 95 15.72 20.31 -23.83
CA GLY A 95 14.82 20.85 -24.85
C GLY A 95 14.97 20.24 -26.24
N ASN A 96 16.04 19.48 -26.48
CA ASN A 96 16.31 18.74 -27.71
C ASN A 96 15.71 17.33 -27.68
N GLU A 97 14.52 17.18 -27.11
CA GLU A 97 13.76 15.93 -27.14
C GLU A 97 13.60 15.49 -28.60
N GLY A 98 13.98 14.24 -28.92
CA GLY A 98 14.12 13.76 -30.29
C GLY A 98 12.81 13.68 -31.08
N ARG A 99 12.36 12.46 -31.41
CA ARG A 99 11.19 12.29 -32.28
C ARG A 99 9.94 12.91 -31.64
N ILE A 100 9.13 13.59 -32.46
CA ILE A 100 7.80 14.04 -32.08
C ILE A 100 6.99 12.90 -31.46
N ASN A 101 6.21 13.20 -30.41
CA ASN A 101 5.37 12.22 -29.73
C ASN A 101 4.26 11.74 -30.70
N PRO A 102 4.30 10.49 -31.19
CA PRO A 102 3.30 9.99 -32.15
C PRO A 102 1.95 9.68 -31.48
N PHE A 103 1.85 9.86 -30.16
CA PHE A 103 0.65 9.68 -29.36
C PHE A 103 0.10 11.02 -28.82
N ALA A 104 0.61 12.16 -29.26
CA ALA A 104 0.04 13.46 -28.89
C ALA A 104 -1.38 13.61 -29.47
N PRO A 105 -2.33 14.21 -28.72
CA PRO A 105 -3.63 14.59 -29.26
C PRO A 105 -3.47 15.46 -30.51
N LEU A 106 -4.30 15.21 -31.52
CA LEU A 106 -4.25 15.98 -32.76
C LEU A 106 -4.48 17.47 -32.48
N GLY A 107 -3.61 18.33 -33.02
CA GLY A 107 -3.71 19.79 -32.88
C GLY A 107 -2.79 20.43 -31.83
N THR A 108 -1.95 19.64 -31.14
CA THR A 108 -0.86 20.17 -30.27
C THR A 108 0.53 20.00 -30.88
N ASP A 109 0.63 19.97 -32.20
CA ASP A 109 1.91 19.78 -32.89
C ASP A 109 2.81 21.01 -32.68
N TYR A 110 4.00 20.78 -32.14
CA TYR A 110 5.06 21.79 -32.15
C TYR A 110 5.62 21.90 -33.56
N VAL A 111 5.41 23.06 -34.20
CA VAL A 111 6.04 23.41 -35.48
C VAL A 111 7.52 23.61 -35.25
N VAL A 112 8.35 22.65 -35.69
CA VAL A 112 9.81 22.82 -35.74
C VAL A 112 10.12 23.82 -36.87
N PRO A 113 10.78 24.96 -36.60
CA PRO A 113 11.29 25.84 -37.65
C PRO A 113 12.25 25.05 -38.56
N PRO A 114 12.23 25.26 -39.88
CA PRO A 114 13.07 24.50 -40.79
C PRO A 114 14.54 24.65 -40.39
N ALA A 115 15.19 23.52 -40.10
CA ALA A 115 16.62 23.46 -39.95
C ALA A 115 17.25 23.97 -41.25
N ASN A 116 18.12 24.97 -41.15
CA ASN A 116 18.90 25.45 -42.29
C ASN A 116 19.63 24.27 -42.91
N THR A 117 19.19 23.88 -44.11
CA THR A 117 19.87 22.89 -44.95
C THR A 117 21.23 23.47 -45.31
N GLU A 118 22.28 23.12 -44.57
CA GLU A 118 23.64 23.25 -45.06
C GLU A 118 23.76 22.35 -46.29
N SER A 119 23.73 23.00 -47.46
CA SER A 119 24.00 22.39 -48.75
C SER A 119 25.44 21.87 -48.75
N PRO A 120 25.70 20.56 -48.96
CA PRO A 120 27.05 20.11 -49.20
C PRO A 120 27.50 20.65 -50.56
N SER A 121 28.32 21.70 -50.51
CA SER A 121 28.99 22.25 -51.68
C SER A 121 29.87 21.17 -52.31
N THR A 122 29.55 20.83 -53.56
CA THR A 122 30.30 19.93 -54.42
C THR A 122 31.63 20.61 -54.77
N THR A 123 32.74 20.15 -54.19
CA THR A 123 34.07 20.40 -54.76
C THR A 123 34.57 19.07 -55.32
N GLY A 124 34.42 18.90 -56.63
CA GLY A 124 35.02 17.81 -57.36
C GLY A 124 36.54 17.96 -57.36
N THR A 125 37.24 16.93 -56.90
CA THR A 125 38.65 16.72 -57.24
C THR A 125 38.81 15.22 -57.49
N SER A 126 38.45 14.83 -58.72
CA SER A 126 38.76 13.52 -59.28
C SER A 126 40.24 13.51 -59.63
N THR A 127 41.04 12.78 -58.85
CA THR A 127 42.46 12.53 -59.12
C THR A 127 42.68 11.03 -59.00
N LEU A 128 43.02 10.35 -60.10
CA LEU A 128 43.66 9.02 -60.16
C LEU A 128 43.99 8.68 -61.63
N PRO A 129 44.96 7.78 -61.87
CA PRO A 129 46.25 8.01 -62.50
C PRO A 129 46.31 7.70 -64.01
#